data_AF-A0A2V7JP75-F1
#
_entry.id   AF-A0A2V7JP75-F1
#
_cell.length_a   1.000
_cell.length_b   1.000
_cell.length_c   1.000
_cell.angle_alpha   90.00
_cell.angle_beta   90.00
_cell.angle_gamma   90.00
#
_symmetry.space_group_name_H-M   'P 1'
#
loop_
_entity.id
_entity.type
_entity.pdbx_description
1 polymer ?
#
loop_
_entity_poly.entity_id
_entity_poly.type
_entity_poly.pdbx_seq_one_letter_code
_entity_poly.pdbx_strand_id
1 'polypeptide(L)'
;SASDVWAVGDNGTILHYNGSTWSSVSSGTTQSLSSVWAFSPSDVWVGGGTILHYNGTTWSSVPSGTIRPVGRIWGSSASDVWAVAGDGSGGEILHYNGSVWSSISTGFVLFSAFFGPSGSDVWAVGYDGAILHYNGFTWSSVSSGTIQLLFGVWASSGADVWAVGGANGMILHYNGSTWSTVFSGATSPNFLTGIWGSSSSDVWAVGETGDTILHGTPAG
;
A
#
# COMPACT_ATOMS: atom_id res chain seq x y z
N SER A 1 2.14 -14.09 10.74
CA SER A 1 1.63 -15.47 10.92
C SER A 1 0.15 -15.39 11.29
N ALA A 2 -0.67 -16.44 11.14
CA ALA A 2 -2.03 -16.44 11.73
C ALA A 2 -2.00 -16.28 13.26
N SER A 3 -0.86 -16.60 13.89
CA SER A 3 -0.62 -16.48 15.33
C SER A 3 0.16 -15.23 15.74
N ASP A 4 0.43 -14.30 14.83
CA ASP A 4 1.18 -13.07 15.11
C ASP A 4 0.69 -11.96 14.19
N VAL A 5 -0.18 -11.12 14.73
CA VAL A 5 -0.92 -10.08 13.99
C VAL A 5 -0.82 -8.77 14.73
N TRP A 6 -0.59 -7.70 13.98
CA TRP A 6 -0.55 -6.34 14.48
C TRP A 6 -1.71 -5.54 13.89
N ALA A 7 -2.34 -4.72 14.71
CA ALA A 7 -3.36 -3.76 14.29
C ALA A 7 -3.03 -2.38 14.87
N VAL A 8 -3.34 -1.34 14.11
CA VAL A 8 -3.04 0.05 14.46
C VAL A 8 -4.24 0.94 14.23
N GLY A 9 -4.30 2.07 14.91
CA GLY A 9 -5.40 3.02 14.75
C GLY A 9 -5.19 4.36 15.44
N ASP A 10 -6.30 5.02 15.72
CA ASP A 10 -6.31 6.38 16.27
C ASP A 10 -5.69 6.46 17.67
N ASN A 11 -5.29 7.67 18.06
CA ASN A 11 -4.70 7.98 19.37
C ASN A 11 -3.46 7.14 19.71
N GLY A 12 -2.66 6.79 18.70
CA GLY A 12 -1.45 5.97 18.88
C GLY A 12 -1.73 4.51 19.22
N THR A 13 -2.93 4.00 18.91
CA THR A 13 -3.31 2.63 19.23
C THR A 13 -2.45 1.62 18.47
N ILE A 14 -1.82 0.71 19.21
CA ILE A 14 -1.21 -0.52 18.69
C ILE A 14 -1.78 -1.70 19.48
N LEU A 15 -2.30 -2.69 18.76
CA LEU A 15 -2.73 -3.97 19.31
C LEU A 15 -1.87 -5.09 18.73
N HIS A 16 -1.52 -6.05 19.57
CA HIS A 16 -0.78 -7.24 19.19
C HIS A 16 -1.55 -8.50 19.55
N TYR A 17 -1.67 -9.41 18.59
CA TYR A 17 -2.24 -10.74 18.77
C TYR A 17 -1.11 -11.77 18.81
N ASN A 18 -1.01 -12.50 19.92
CA ASN A 18 0.04 -13.51 20.14
C ASN A 18 -0.38 -14.94 19.75
N GLY A 19 -1.47 -15.10 18.99
CA GLY A 19 -2.02 -16.42 18.65
C GLY A 19 -3.10 -16.91 19.61
N SER A 20 -3.37 -16.17 20.69
CA SER A 20 -4.45 -16.50 21.63
C SER A 20 -5.26 -15.28 22.04
N THR A 21 -4.62 -14.17 22.36
CA THR A 21 -5.28 -12.94 22.85
C THR A 21 -4.73 -11.70 22.18
N TRP A 22 -5.58 -10.68 22.07
CA TRP A 22 -5.18 -9.33 21.72
C TRP A 22 -4.79 -8.57 22.98
N SER A 23 -3.69 -7.82 22.93
CA SER A 23 -3.26 -6.90 23.98
C SER A 23 -2.84 -5.55 23.40
N SER A 24 -3.08 -4.47 24.14
CA SER A 24 -2.56 -3.16 23.77
C SER A 24 -1.07 -3.05 24.08
N VAL A 25 -0.34 -2.43 23.15
CA VAL A 25 1.10 -2.14 23.28
C VAL A 25 1.27 -0.63 23.24
N SER A 26 2.09 -0.10 24.15
CA SER A 26 2.39 1.33 24.15
C SER A 26 3.22 1.70 22.92
N SER A 27 2.72 2.63 22.13
CA SER A 27 3.42 3.18 20.95
C SER A 27 4.34 4.34 21.28
N GLY A 28 4.19 4.96 22.45
CA GLY A 28 4.90 6.18 22.82
C GLY A 28 4.41 7.44 22.10
N THR A 29 3.27 7.40 21.40
CA THR A 29 2.69 8.55 20.71
C THR A 29 1.16 8.59 20.85
N THR A 30 0.57 9.74 20.56
CA THR A 30 -0.88 9.93 20.44
C THR A 30 -1.32 10.20 19.00
N GLN A 31 -0.38 10.22 18.05
CA GLN A 31 -0.72 10.43 16.64
C GLN A 31 -1.47 9.22 16.08
N SER A 32 -2.43 9.44 15.17
CA SER A 32 -3.12 8.35 14.48
C SER A 32 -2.15 7.53 13.63
N LEU A 33 -2.31 6.22 13.68
CA LEU A 33 -1.51 5.23 12.97
C LEU A 33 -2.40 4.56 11.92
N SER A 34 -1.95 4.52 10.67
CA SER A 34 -2.80 4.20 9.51
C SER A 34 -2.37 2.94 8.76
N SER A 35 -1.13 2.49 8.95
CA SER A 35 -0.60 1.33 8.25
C SER A 35 0.45 0.61 9.09
N VAL A 36 0.47 -0.71 8.99
CA VAL A 36 1.44 -1.57 9.66
C VAL A 36 1.97 -2.61 8.69
N TRP A 37 3.28 -2.83 8.74
CA TRP A 37 3.97 -3.88 8.02
C TRP A 37 4.91 -4.62 8.97
N ALA A 38 4.82 -5.95 9.00
CA ALA A 38 5.68 -6.79 9.82
C ALA A 38 6.54 -7.67 8.91
N PHE A 39 7.86 -7.48 8.95
CA PHE A 39 8.81 -8.39 8.31
C PHE A 39 8.96 -9.68 9.10
N SER A 40 8.96 -9.56 10.44
CA SER A 40 9.08 -10.66 11.38
C SER A 40 8.41 -10.29 12.72
N PRO A 41 8.22 -11.24 13.64
CA PRO A 41 7.71 -10.94 14.99
C PRO A 41 8.50 -9.87 15.75
N SER A 42 9.77 -9.68 15.40
CA SER A 42 10.69 -8.73 16.02
C SER A 42 11.07 -7.56 15.10
N ASP A 43 10.40 -7.39 13.96
CA ASP A 43 10.64 -6.27 13.06
C ASP A 43 9.33 -5.81 12.43
N VAL A 44 8.79 -4.72 12.98
CA VAL A 44 7.49 -4.18 12.60
C VAL A 44 7.60 -2.69 12.42
N TRP A 45 7.07 -2.20 11.31
CA TRP A 45 6.99 -0.80 10.96
C TRP A 45 5.55 -0.34 10.96
N VAL A 46 5.33 0.85 11.51
CA VAL A 46 4.02 1.50 11.53
C VAL A 46 4.16 2.91 10.96
N GLY A 47 3.24 3.26 10.07
CA GLY A 47 3.11 4.58 9.49
C GLY A 47 1.77 5.23 9.84
N GLY A 48 1.77 6.55 9.95
CA GLY A 48 0.62 7.41 10.21
C GLY A 48 1.08 8.86 10.34
N GLY A 49 0.64 9.57 11.39
CA GLY A 49 1.22 10.88 11.73
C GLY A 49 2.70 10.82 12.14
N THR A 50 3.23 9.62 12.42
CA THR A 50 4.66 9.36 12.60
C THR A 50 5.02 7.99 12.04
N ILE A 51 6.32 7.73 11.88
CA ILE A 51 6.85 6.40 11.60
C ILE A 51 7.46 5.84 12.89
N LEU A 52 7.01 4.63 13.25
CA LEU A 52 7.53 3.85 14.36
C LEU A 52 8.15 2.55 13.86
N HIS A 53 9.22 2.11 14.51
CA HIS A 53 9.86 0.81 14.30
C HIS A 53 9.93 0.04 15.61
N TYR A 54 9.53 -1.23 15.57
CA TYR A 54 9.66 -2.20 16.64
C TYR A 54 10.83 -3.13 16.34
N ASN A 55 11.81 -3.16 17.25
CA ASN A 55 13.02 -3.98 17.12
C ASN A 55 12.94 -5.33 17.86
N GLY A 56 11.73 -5.78 18.21
CA GLY A 56 11.51 -6.99 19.02
C GLY A 56 11.43 -6.76 20.51
N THR A 57 11.74 -5.55 20.97
CA THR A 57 11.67 -5.19 22.40
C THR A 57 10.97 -3.86 22.65
N THR A 58 11.25 -2.86 21.82
CA THR A 58 10.76 -1.50 22.03
C THR A 58 10.31 -0.88 20.72
N TRP A 59 9.23 -0.11 20.80
CA TRP A 59 8.85 0.84 19.76
C TRP A 59 9.70 2.11 19.87
N SER A 60 10.20 2.58 18.74
CA SER A 60 10.91 3.86 18.64
C SER A 60 10.46 4.64 17.42
N SER A 61 10.37 5.97 17.54
CA SER A 61 10.11 6.81 16.38
C SER A 61 11.35 6.91 15.50
N VAL A 62 11.16 6.77 14.19
CA VAL A 62 12.21 6.90 13.18
C VAL A 62 11.85 8.11 12.32
N PRO A 63 12.49 9.27 12.52
CA PRO A 63 12.14 10.48 11.80
C PRO A 63 12.33 10.33 10.29
N SER A 64 11.28 10.65 9.53
CA SER A 64 11.31 10.65 8.07
C SER A 64 11.60 12.02 7.44
N GLY A 65 11.43 13.08 8.22
CA GLY A 65 11.55 14.46 7.75
C GLY A 65 10.35 14.96 6.93
N THR A 66 9.38 14.11 6.61
CA THR A 66 8.13 14.57 5.97
C THR A 66 7.20 15.22 7.00
N ILE A 67 6.40 16.18 6.53
CA ILE A 67 5.31 16.79 7.30
C ILE A 67 3.95 16.14 6.99
N ARG A 68 3.91 15.26 5.98
CA ARG A 68 2.69 14.63 5.49
C ARG A 68 2.45 13.31 6.24
N PRO A 69 1.20 12.96 6.56
CA PRO A 69 0.91 11.68 7.20
C PRO A 69 1.21 10.53 6.23
N VAL A 70 1.78 9.46 6.78
CA VAL A 70 2.07 8.21 6.06
C VAL A 70 0.80 7.37 5.98
N GLY A 71 0.22 7.27 4.79
CA GLY A 71 -1.00 6.50 4.56
C GLY A 71 -0.75 5.00 4.46
N ARG A 72 0.46 4.61 4.03
CA ARG A 72 0.85 3.21 3.82
C ARG A 72 2.34 3.02 4.12
N ILE A 73 2.73 1.84 4.64
CA ILE A 73 4.13 1.42 4.84
C ILE A 73 4.34 -0.06 4.49
N TRP A 74 5.47 -0.40 3.87
CA TRP A 74 5.85 -1.76 3.46
C TRP A 74 7.35 -1.86 3.26
N GLY A 75 7.92 -3.06 3.34
CA GLY A 75 9.32 -3.27 2.98
C GLY A 75 9.57 -4.62 2.33
N SER A 76 10.75 -4.73 1.73
CA SER A 76 11.31 -6.00 1.27
C SER A 76 12.16 -6.66 2.37
N SER A 77 12.70 -5.85 3.29
CA SER A 77 13.50 -6.28 4.44
C SER A 77 13.46 -5.23 5.55
N ALA A 78 13.97 -5.57 6.73
CA ALA A 78 14.15 -4.64 7.85
C ALA A 78 14.95 -3.36 7.48
N SER A 79 15.79 -3.44 6.44
CA SER A 79 16.64 -2.35 5.97
C SER A 79 16.23 -1.76 4.62
N ASP A 80 15.08 -2.16 4.08
CA ASP A 80 14.56 -1.64 2.81
C ASP A 80 13.05 -1.49 2.93
N VAL A 81 12.65 -0.30 3.37
CA VAL A 81 11.26 0.04 3.69
C VAL A 81 10.83 1.25 2.89
N TRP A 82 9.62 1.19 2.36
CA TRP A 82 8.97 2.19 1.55
C TRP A 82 7.71 2.67 2.24
N ALA A 83 7.44 3.97 2.12
CA ALA A 83 6.21 4.57 2.61
C ALA A 83 5.71 5.61 1.62
N VAL A 84 4.40 5.81 1.61
CA VAL A 84 3.75 6.89 0.86
C VAL A 84 3.12 7.84 1.85
N ALA A 85 3.45 9.11 1.72
CA ALA A 85 2.92 10.18 2.55
C ALA A 85 2.17 11.19 1.69
N GLY A 86 1.04 11.70 2.20
CA GLY A 86 0.19 12.64 1.47
C GLY A 86 -0.87 13.28 2.37
N ASP A 87 -1.34 14.47 2.02
CA ASP A 87 -2.45 15.16 2.73
C ASP A 87 -3.55 15.69 1.77
N GLY A 88 -3.56 15.24 0.51
CA GLY A 88 -4.47 15.71 -0.54
C GLY A 88 -3.98 16.95 -1.28
N SER A 89 -2.99 17.69 -0.76
CA SER A 89 -2.33 18.80 -1.45
C SER A 89 -1.03 18.41 -2.18
N GLY A 90 -0.57 17.17 -1.96
CA GLY A 90 0.66 16.63 -2.52
C GLY A 90 0.97 15.26 -1.95
N GLY A 91 1.95 14.59 -2.56
CA GLY A 91 2.42 13.27 -2.15
C GLY A 91 3.93 13.14 -2.26
N GLU A 92 4.47 12.27 -1.43
CA GLU A 92 5.89 11.94 -1.36
C GLU A 92 6.05 10.42 -1.24
N ILE A 93 7.11 9.91 -1.84
CA ILE A 93 7.57 8.55 -1.60
C ILE A 93 8.76 8.64 -0.65
N LEU A 94 8.72 7.86 0.43
CA LEU A 94 9.79 7.77 1.39
C LEU A 94 10.48 6.42 1.23
N HIS A 95 11.81 6.42 1.26
CA HIS A 95 12.62 5.20 1.22
C HIS A 95 13.59 5.16 2.40
N TYR A 96 13.56 4.07 3.16
CA TYR A 96 14.47 3.77 4.25
C TYR A 96 15.53 2.79 3.77
N ASN A 97 16.79 3.21 3.85
CA ASN A 97 17.93 2.41 3.37
C ASN A 97 18.62 1.58 4.47
N GLY A 98 17.94 1.35 5.60
CA GLY A 98 18.51 0.68 6.76
C GLY A 98 19.11 1.63 7.80
N SER A 99 19.21 2.92 7.49
CA SER A 99 19.74 3.92 8.43
C SER A 99 18.92 5.19 8.49
N VAL A 100 18.50 5.72 7.34
CA VAL A 100 17.78 6.98 7.24
C VAL A 100 16.68 6.87 6.20
N TRP A 101 15.63 7.65 6.42
CA TRP A 101 14.62 7.90 5.40
C TRP A 101 15.10 9.00 4.46
N SER A 102 14.81 8.83 3.18
CA SER A 102 14.93 9.85 2.16
C SER A 102 13.58 10.08 1.48
N SER A 103 13.20 11.35 1.28
CA SER A 103 12.00 11.73 0.55
C SER A 103 12.30 11.92 -0.92
N ILE A 104 11.45 11.34 -1.76
CA ILE A 104 11.45 11.44 -3.21
C ILE A 104 10.16 12.16 -3.57
N SER A 105 10.28 13.42 -3.97
CA SER A 105 9.14 14.17 -4.50
C SER A 105 8.79 13.61 -5.88
N THR A 106 7.55 13.15 -6.02
CA THR A 106 7.07 12.62 -7.30
C THR A 106 6.34 13.67 -8.13
N GLY A 107 5.94 14.78 -7.53
CA GLY A 107 5.08 15.79 -8.17
C GLY A 107 3.62 15.38 -8.29
N PHE A 108 3.21 14.26 -7.69
CA PHE A 108 1.84 13.73 -7.74
C PHE A 108 1.22 13.60 -6.35
N VAL A 109 -0.11 13.63 -6.27
CA VAL A 109 -0.87 13.35 -5.04
C VAL A 109 -1.06 11.83 -4.91
N LEU A 110 -0.20 11.20 -4.11
CA LEU A 110 -0.23 9.76 -3.82
C LEU A 110 -0.95 9.56 -2.48
N PHE A 111 -2.05 8.81 -2.45
CA PHE A 111 -2.82 8.65 -1.21
C PHE A 111 -3.28 7.23 -0.91
N SER A 112 -3.32 6.32 -1.89
CA SER A 112 -4.28 5.20 -1.76
C SER A 112 -3.64 3.83 -1.55
N ALA A 113 -2.66 3.44 -2.36
CA ALA A 113 -1.98 2.16 -2.21
C ALA A 113 -0.62 2.11 -2.92
N PHE A 114 0.29 1.31 -2.36
CA PHE A 114 1.43 0.75 -3.08
C PHE A 114 1.36 -0.77 -3.02
N PHE A 115 2.01 -1.41 -3.98
CA PHE A 115 2.37 -2.81 -3.91
C PHE A 115 3.56 -3.03 -4.84
N GLY A 116 4.57 -3.76 -4.39
CA GLY A 116 5.71 -4.17 -5.21
C GLY A 116 6.03 -5.63 -4.95
N PRO A 117 6.25 -6.46 -5.99
CA PRO A 117 6.75 -7.82 -5.81
C PRO A 117 8.18 -7.85 -5.25
N SER A 118 8.93 -6.73 -5.31
CA SER A 118 10.27 -6.58 -4.73
C SER A 118 10.60 -5.12 -4.44
N GLY A 119 11.65 -4.83 -3.63
CA GLY A 119 12.11 -3.46 -3.36
C GLY A 119 12.64 -2.72 -4.60
N SER A 120 12.89 -3.44 -5.70
CA SER A 120 13.34 -2.90 -6.99
C SER A 120 12.23 -2.83 -8.05
N ASP A 121 11.01 -3.20 -7.72
CA ASP A 121 9.87 -3.17 -8.64
C ASP A 121 8.61 -2.84 -7.84
N VAL A 122 8.22 -1.57 -7.85
CA VAL A 122 7.15 -1.05 -6.97
C VAL A 122 6.18 -0.21 -7.78
N TRP A 123 4.90 -0.44 -7.54
CA TRP A 123 3.81 0.30 -8.16
C TRP A 123 3.07 1.11 -7.11
N ALA A 124 2.72 2.35 -7.46
CA ALA A 124 1.92 3.24 -6.62
C ALA A 124 0.78 3.84 -7.43
N VAL A 125 -0.39 3.97 -6.81
CA VAL A 125 -1.59 4.50 -7.45
C VAL A 125 -2.24 5.60 -6.62
N GLY A 126 -2.94 6.53 -7.27
CA GLY A 126 -3.52 7.68 -6.58
C GLY A 126 -4.58 8.45 -7.37
N TYR A 127 -4.70 9.73 -7.05
CA TYR A 127 -5.67 10.65 -7.64
C TYR A 127 -5.44 10.86 -9.14
N ASP A 128 -6.50 11.27 -9.84
CA ASP A 128 -6.49 11.60 -11.27
C ASP A 128 -5.94 10.45 -12.15
N GLY A 129 -6.15 9.20 -11.71
CA GLY A 129 -5.64 8.01 -12.40
C GLY A 129 -4.12 7.88 -12.39
N ALA A 130 -3.42 8.53 -11.45
CA ALA A 130 -1.98 8.46 -11.34
C ALA A 130 -1.53 7.01 -11.09
N ILE A 131 -0.59 6.54 -11.90
CA ILE A 131 0.16 5.30 -11.72
C ILE A 131 1.64 5.63 -11.83
N LEU A 132 2.41 5.27 -10.82
CA LEU A 132 3.87 5.38 -10.81
C LEU A 132 4.49 3.99 -10.75
N HIS A 133 5.58 3.81 -11.49
CA HIS A 133 6.39 2.60 -11.49
C HIS A 133 7.84 2.91 -11.11
N TYR A 134 8.35 2.18 -10.13
CA TYR A 134 9.76 2.15 -9.76
C TYR A 134 10.44 0.94 -10.40
N ASN A 135 11.46 1.20 -11.22
CA ASN A 135 12.21 0.15 -11.91
C ASN A 135 13.51 -0.26 -11.19
N GLY A 136 13.65 0.09 -9.91
CA GLY A 136 14.87 -0.14 -9.12
C GLY A 136 15.85 1.02 -9.13
N PHE A 137 15.64 2.01 -9.99
CA PHE A 137 16.50 3.20 -10.10
C PHE A 137 15.70 4.49 -10.00
N THR A 138 14.58 4.58 -10.70
CA THR A 138 13.80 5.81 -10.83
C THR A 138 12.31 5.52 -10.82
N TRP A 139 11.54 6.43 -10.22
CA TRP A 139 10.09 6.48 -10.38
C TRP A 139 9.74 7.14 -11.71
N SER A 140 8.78 6.56 -12.42
CA SER A 140 8.24 7.12 -13.67
C SER A 140 6.71 7.02 -13.70
N SER A 141 6.06 8.01 -14.29
CA SER A 141 4.61 8.00 -14.47
C SER A 141 4.22 7.12 -15.65
N VAL A 142 3.24 6.25 -15.45
CA VAL A 142 2.66 5.41 -16.50
C VAL A 142 1.23 5.85 -16.75
N SER A 143 0.87 6.05 -18.02
CA SER A 143 -0.51 6.42 -18.38
C SER A 143 -1.47 5.27 -18.08
N SER A 144 -2.47 5.54 -17.23
CA SER A 144 -3.53 4.60 -16.89
C SER A 144 -4.71 4.61 -17.88
N GLY A 145 -4.83 5.69 -18.67
CA GLY A 145 -5.98 5.92 -19.55
C GLY A 145 -7.26 6.35 -18.83
N THR A 146 -7.19 6.68 -17.53
CA THR A 146 -8.33 7.14 -16.73
C THR A 146 -7.93 8.35 -15.89
N ILE A 147 -8.94 9.09 -15.42
CA ILE A 147 -8.80 10.17 -14.44
C ILE A 147 -9.44 9.79 -13.10
N GLN A 148 -9.93 8.56 -12.96
CA GLN A 148 -10.56 8.12 -11.73
C GLN A 148 -9.51 7.86 -10.64
N LEU A 149 -9.89 8.15 -9.39
CA LEU A 149 -9.07 7.81 -8.23
C LEU A 149 -8.86 6.30 -8.14
N LEU A 150 -7.60 5.87 -8.09
CA LEU A 150 -7.24 4.47 -7.87
C LEU A 150 -6.96 4.26 -6.38
N PHE A 151 -7.58 3.24 -5.80
CA PHE A 151 -7.53 2.94 -4.36
C PHE A 151 -6.55 1.82 -4.01
N GLY A 152 -6.40 0.82 -4.88
CA GLY A 152 -5.62 -0.37 -4.62
C GLY A 152 -4.74 -0.75 -5.79
N VAL A 153 -3.58 -1.35 -5.52
CA VAL A 153 -2.72 -1.95 -6.53
C VAL A 153 -2.14 -3.26 -5.99
N TRP A 154 -2.00 -4.25 -6.86
CA TRP A 154 -1.36 -5.54 -6.59
C TRP A 154 -0.60 -6.00 -7.84
N ALA A 155 0.46 -6.77 -7.68
CA ALA A 155 1.25 -7.29 -8.80
C ALA A 155 1.74 -8.71 -8.53
N SER A 156 1.69 -9.59 -9.54
CA SER A 156 2.41 -10.86 -9.48
C SER A 156 3.85 -10.71 -9.97
N SER A 157 4.09 -9.72 -10.85
CA SER A 157 5.38 -9.35 -11.42
C SER A 157 5.30 -7.92 -11.99
N GLY A 158 6.43 -7.32 -12.39
CA GLY A 158 6.43 -6.05 -13.11
C GLY A 158 5.69 -6.07 -14.45
N ALA A 159 5.32 -7.25 -14.96
CA ALA A 159 4.56 -7.43 -16.19
C ALA A 159 3.11 -7.89 -15.96
N ASP A 160 2.66 -8.01 -14.72
CA ASP A 160 1.30 -8.42 -14.38
C ASP A 160 0.86 -7.67 -13.12
N VAL A 161 0.19 -6.54 -13.34
CA VAL A 161 -0.17 -5.57 -12.30
C VAL A 161 -1.64 -5.24 -12.44
N TRP A 162 -2.32 -5.16 -11.32
CA TRP A 162 -3.73 -4.86 -11.22
C TRP A 162 -3.92 -3.63 -10.36
N ALA A 163 -4.74 -2.69 -10.82
CA ALA A 163 -5.14 -1.51 -10.06
C ALA A 163 -6.66 -1.42 -10.00
N VAL A 164 -7.19 -1.05 -8.84
CA VAL A 164 -8.63 -0.92 -8.62
C VAL A 164 -8.97 0.45 -8.08
N GLY A 165 -10.14 0.95 -8.42
CA GLY A 165 -10.64 2.18 -7.83
C GLY A 165 -11.93 2.68 -8.44
N GLY A 166 -12.13 3.99 -8.33
CA GLY A 166 -13.14 4.73 -9.08
C GLY A 166 -14.58 4.32 -8.82
N ALA A 167 -15.50 5.02 -9.48
CA ALA A 167 -16.90 4.64 -9.53
C ALA A 167 -17.10 3.47 -10.53
N ASN A 168 -18.16 2.69 -10.33
CA ASN A 168 -18.56 1.55 -11.17
C ASN A 168 -17.53 0.40 -11.20
N GLY A 169 -16.72 0.28 -10.15
CA GLY A 169 -15.75 -0.77 -9.95
C GLY A 169 -14.68 -0.79 -11.03
N MET A 170 -13.91 0.30 -11.18
CA MET A 170 -12.82 0.35 -12.13
C MET A 170 -11.77 -0.71 -11.77
N ILE A 171 -11.41 -1.52 -12.76
CA ILE A 171 -10.29 -2.46 -12.71
C ILE A 171 -9.40 -2.18 -13.92
N LEU A 172 -8.11 -2.00 -13.67
CA LEU A 172 -7.08 -1.89 -14.69
C LEU A 172 -6.13 -3.08 -14.57
N HIS A 173 -5.71 -3.62 -15.71
CA HIS A 173 -4.71 -4.68 -15.81
C HIS A 173 -3.56 -4.24 -16.70
N TYR A 174 -2.33 -4.41 -16.22
CA TYR A 174 -1.09 -4.19 -16.94
C TYR A 174 -0.50 -5.53 -17.36
N ASN A 175 -0.27 -5.70 -18.66
CA ASN A 175 0.26 -6.93 -19.24
C ASN A 175 1.77 -6.87 -19.56
N GLY A 176 2.51 -5.94 -18.94
CA GLY A 176 3.93 -5.70 -19.22
C GLY A 176 4.19 -4.73 -20.37
N SER A 177 3.14 -4.18 -20.98
CA SER A 177 3.28 -3.13 -22.00
C SER A 177 2.25 -2.04 -21.86
N THR A 178 0.99 -2.39 -21.67
CA THR A 178 -0.12 -1.42 -21.62
C THR A 178 -1.10 -1.74 -20.52
N TRP A 179 -1.69 -0.69 -19.95
CA TRP A 179 -2.86 -0.80 -19.10
C TRP A 179 -4.13 -0.94 -19.95
N SER A 180 -5.01 -1.85 -19.57
CA SER A 180 -6.34 -2.00 -20.16
C SER A 180 -7.41 -2.07 -19.07
N THR A 181 -8.61 -1.57 -19.38
CA THR A 181 -9.76 -1.67 -18.48
C THR A 181 -10.34 -3.07 -18.52
N VAL A 182 -10.53 -3.68 -17.35
CA VAL A 182 -11.21 -4.97 -17.20
C VAL A 182 -12.62 -4.73 -16.70
N PHE A 183 -13.59 -5.38 -17.35
CA PHE A 183 -14.99 -5.25 -16.94
C PHE A 183 -15.20 -5.96 -15.60
N SER A 184 -15.68 -5.21 -14.61
CA SER A 184 -15.90 -5.70 -13.25
C SER A 184 -17.18 -6.50 -13.09
N GLY A 185 -18.13 -6.42 -14.02
CA GLY A 185 -19.45 -7.04 -13.83
C GLY A 185 -20.32 -6.37 -12.76
N ALA A 186 -19.86 -5.27 -12.15
CA ALA A 186 -20.62 -4.52 -11.16
C ALA A 186 -21.87 -3.91 -11.80
N THR A 187 -23.05 -4.20 -11.24
CA THR A 187 -24.33 -3.66 -11.72
C THR A 187 -24.78 -2.39 -10.99
N SER A 188 -24.03 -1.97 -9.97
CA SER A 188 -24.24 -0.74 -9.20
C SER A 188 -22.94 0.08 -9.11
N PRO A 189 -23.03 1.39 -8.86
CA PRO A 189 -21.84 2.20 -8.58
C PRO A 189 -21.16 1.68 -7.30
N ASN A 190 -20.17 0.81 -7.48
CA ASN A 190 -19.38 0.24 -6.41
C ASN A 190 -17.97 0.87 -6.48
N PHE A 191 -17.46 1.37 -5.36
CA PHE A 191 -16.07 1.74 -5.24
C PHE A 191 -15.27 0.51 -4.84
N LEU A 192 -14.31 0.09 -5.68
CA LEU A 192 -13.36 -0.95 -5.30
C LEU A 192 -12.22 -0.29 -4.51
N THR A 193 -12.05 -0.71 -3.26
CA THR A 193 -11.14 -0.07 -2.29
C THR A 193 -9.94 -0.94 -1.94
N GLY A 194 -10.01 -2.24 -2.22
CA GLY A 194 -8.94 -3.19 -1.94
C GLY A 194 -8.73 -4.19 -3.07
N ILE A 195 -7.47 -4.61 -3.23
CA ILE A 195 -7.07 -5.68 -4.13
C ILE A 195 -5.97 -6.52 -3.47
N TRP A 196 -6.03 -7.84 -3.70
CA TRP A 196 -5.01 -8.78 -3.25
C TRP A 196 -4.99 -10.00 -4.16
N GLY A 197 -3.83 -10.64 -4.33
CA GLY A 197 -3.74 -11.91 -5.04
C GLY A 197 -2.69 -12.85 -4.44
N SER A 198 -2.90 -14.15 -4.65
CA SER A 198 -1.96 -15.22 -4.28
C SER A 198 -1.05 -15.63 -5.45
N SER A 199 -1.49 -15.36 -6.68
CA SER A 199 -0.78 -15.66 -7.93
C SER A 199 -1.36 -14.86 -9.09
N SER A 200 -0.70 -14.87 -10.25
CA SER A 200 -1.20 -14.21 -11.49
C SER A 200 -2.57 -14.72 -11.96
N SER A 201 -3.04 -15.85 -11.44
CA SER A 201 -4.34 -16.45 -11.76
C SER A 201 -5.34 -16.38 -10.61
N ASP A 202 -4.96 -15.80 -9.47
CA ASP A 202 -5.80 -15.75 -8.27
C ASP A 202 -5.69 -14.36 -7.63
N VAL A 203 -6.53 -13.45 -8.12
CA VAL A 203 -6.58 -12.03 -7.74
C VAL A 203 -8.02 -11.68 -7.38
N TRP A 204 -8.17 -10.93 -6.30
CA TRP A 204 -9.44 -10.58 -5.65
C TRP A 204 -9.53 -9.08 -5.46
N ALA A 205 -10.66 -8.48 -5.86
CA ALA A 205 -10.98 -7.08 -5.58
C ALA A 205 -12.22 -6.95 -4.68
N VAL A 206 -12.19 -6.00 -3.76
CA VAL A 206 -13.25 -5.75 -2.76
C VAL A 206 -13.65 -4.29 -2.72
N GLY A 207 -14.91 -4.02 -2.37
CA GLY A 207 -15.49 -2.68 -2.37
C GLY A 207 -16.61 -2.43 -1.35
N GLU A 208 -17.13 -1.21 -1.34
CA GLU A 208 -17.99 -0.66 -0.27
C GLU A 208 -19.32 -1.39 -0.04
N THR A 209 -19.86 -2.11 -1.02
CA THR A 209 -21.17 -2.79 -0.89
C THR A 209 -21.07 -4.24 -0.40
N GLY A 210 -19.87 -4.73 -0.06
CA GLY A 210 -19.68 -6.14 0.31
C GLY A 210 -19.83 -7.12 -0.86
N ASP A 211 -20.14 -6.62 -2.06
CA ASP A 211 -20.10 -7.37 -3.30
C ASP A 211 -18.64 -7.64 -3.65
N THR A 212 -18.22 -8.88 -3.44
CA THR A 212 -16.92 -9.39 -3.91
C THR A 212 -16.93 -9.38 -5.43
N ILE A 213 -15.90 -8.82 -6.08
CA ILE A 213 -15.81 -8.81 -7.53
C ILE A 213 -14.53 -9.51 -8.02
N LEU A 214 -14.78 -10.57 -8.78
CA LEU A 214 -13.93 -11.29 -9.76
C LEU A 214 -12.72 -12.11 -9.27
N HIS A 215 -12.69 -13.35 -9.79
CA HIS A 215 -11.55 -14.25 -9.95
C HIS A 215 -11.15 -14.21 -11.44
N GLY A 216 -10.07 -13.49 -11.76
CA GLY A 216 -9.55 -13.36 -13.12
C GLY A 216 -8.43 -14.37 -13.38
N THR A 217 -8.68 -15.34 -14.25
CA THR A 217 -7.58 -16.05 -14.93
C THR A 217 -7.26 -15.27 -16.20
N PRO A 218 -5.99 -14.99 -16.54
CA PRO A 218 -5.67 -14.47 -17.85
C PRO A 218 -6.08 -15.54 -18.86
N ALA A 219 -7.14 -15.28 -19.63
CA ALA A 219 -7.40 -16.07 -20.83
C ALA A 219 -6.26 -15.74 -21.81
N GLY A 220 -5.62 -16.79 -22.34
CA GLY A 220 -4.61 -16.68 -23.39
C GLY A 220 -5.14 -16.12 -24.70
#